data_AF-A0A7C8CL83-F1
#
_entry.id   AF-A0A7C8CL83-F1
#
_cell.length_a   1.000
_cell.length_b   1.000
_cell.length_c   1.000
_cell.angle_alpha   90.00
_cell.angle_beta   90.00
_cell.angle_gamma   90.00
#
_symmetry.space_group_name_H-M   'P 1'
#
loop_
_entity.id
_entity.type
_entity.pdbx_description
1 polymer ?
#
loop_
_entity_poly.entity_id
_entity_poly.type
_entity_poly.pdbx_seq_one_letter_code
_entity_poly.pdbx_strand_id
1 'polypeptide(L)' 'MSLDEATRDKINHLVQNNSVMLFMKGNRQAPQCGFSAKVVSILDEYLSDYETLDVLSNGDIREGI' A
#
# COMPACT_ATOMS: atom_id res chain seq x y z
N MET A 1 -16.30 -11.25 9.49
CA MET A 1 -16.55 -10.76 8.12
C MET A 1 -15.47 -11.38 7.27
N SER A 2 -15.83 -12.26 6.34
CA SER A 2 -14.85 -12.85 5.41
C SER A 2 -14.47 -11.78 4.39
N LEU A 3 -13.18 -11.65 4.09
CA LEU A 3 -12.74 -10.87 2.93
C LEU A 3 -13.51 -11.35 1.70
N ASP A 4 -13.99 -10.40 0.91
CA ASP A 4 -14.48 -10.68 -0.44
C ASP A 4 -13.33 -11.30 -1.27
N GLU A 5 -13.66 -12.34 -2.04
CA GLU A 5 -12.68 -13.09 -2.81
C GLU A 5 -12.01 -12.22 -3.88
N ALA A 6 -12.75 -11.29 -4.48
CA ALA A 6 -12.19 -10.35 -5.46
C ALA A 6 -11.21 -9.36 -4.82
N THR A 7 -11.46 -8.92 -3.59
CA THR A 7 -10.53 -8.08 -2.82
C THR A 7 -9.24 -8.82 -2.51
N ARG A 8 -9.32 -10.09 -2.09
CA ARG A 8 -8.14 -10.92 -1.83
C ARG A 8 -7.32 -11.14 -3.11
N ASP A 9 -7.98 -11.44 -4.22
CA ASP A 9 -7.30 -11.64 -5.50
C ASP A 9 -6.63 -10.36 -5.98
N LYS A 10 -7.25 -9.21 -5.76
CA LYS A 10 -6.66 -7.90 -6.06
C LYS A 10 -5.40 -7.63 -5.23
N ILE A 11 -5.44 -7.88 -3.91
CA ILE A 11 -4.26 -7.72 -3.03
C ILE A 11 -3.15 -8.67 -3.48
N ASN A 12 -3.46 -9.94 -3.73
CA ASN A 12 -2.51 -10.93 -4.21
C ASN A 12 -1.87 -10.51 -5.53
N HIS A 13 -2.67 -10.03 -6.49
CA HIS A 13 -2.18 -9.55 -7.76
C HIS A 13 -1.24 -8.34 -7.61
N LEU A 14 -1.56 -7.39 -6.71
CA LEU A 14 -0.69 -6.25 -6.43
C LEU A 14 0.64 -6.68 -5.81
N VAL A 15 0.64 -7.62 -4.88
CA VAL A 15 1.86 -8.10 -4.23
C VAL A 15 2.70 -8.96 -5.18
N GLN A 16 2.08 -9.75 -6.05
CA GLN A 16 2.81 -10.61 -6.99
C GLN A 16 3.46 -9.84 -8.15
N ASN A 17 2.84 -8.75 -8.60
CA ASN A 17 3.35 -7.99 -9.74
C ASN A 17 4.35 -6.89 -9.38
N ASN A 18 4.44 -6.52 -8.10
CA ASN A 18 5.32 -5.46 -7.64
C ASN A 18 6.38 -6.04 -6.71
N SER A 19 7.66 -5.83 -7.04
CA SER A 19 8.77 -6.31 -6.20
C SER A 19 8.72 -5.71 -4.79
N VAL A 20 8.24 -4.47 -4.67
CA VAL A 20 7.94 -3.81 -3.40
C VAL A 20 6.61 -3.08 -3.54
N MET A 21 5.67 -3.41 -2.66
CA MET A 21 4.34 -2.81 -2.59
C MET A 21 4.12 -2.22 -1.19
N LEU A 22 3.89 -0.91 -1.11
CA LEU A 22 3.61 -0.19 0.13
C LEU A 22 2.12 0.18 0.22
N PHE A 23 1.41 -0.47 1.14
CA PHE A 23 0.07 -0.05 1.55
C PHE A 23 0.19 1.01 2.64
N MET A 24 -0.28 2.23 2.38
CA MET A 24 -0.08 3.37 3.27
C MET A 24 -1.28 4.31 3.33
N LYS A 25 -1.26 5.27 4.26
CA LYS A 25 -2.27 6.33 4.35
C LYS A 25 -1.82 7.53 3.52
N GLY A 26 -2.55 7.86 2.47
CA GLY A 26 -2.12 8.80 1.44
C GLY A 26 -1.24 8.13 0.38
N ASN A 27 -0.39 8.89 -0.29
CA ASN A 27 0.51 8.40 -1.33
C ASN A 27 1.95 8.89 -1.12
N ARG A 28 2.89 8.41 -1.94
CA ARG A 28 4.32 8.78 -1.84
C ARG A 28 4.58 10.29 -1.85
N GLN A 29 3.80 11.07 -2.61
CA GLN A 29 3.94 12.53 -2.73
C GLN A 29 3.23 13.28 -1.59
N ALA A 30 2.15 12.72 -1.05
CA ALA A 30 1.31 13.32 -0.03
C ALA A 30 0.93 12.27 1.05
N PRO A 31 1.86 11.88 1.94
CA PRO A 31 1.57 10.97 3.04
C PRO A 31 0.64 11.64 4.06
N GLN A 32 -0.40 10.94 4.50
CA GLN A 32 -1.40 11.46 5.44
C GLN A 32 -1.20 11.00 6.89
N CYS A 33 -0.10 10.29 7.17
CA CYS A 33 0.25 9.81 8.50
C CYS A 33 1.76 9.88 8.70
N GLY A 34 2.22 10.29 9.90
CA GLY A 34 3.65 10.40 10.20
C GLY A 34 4.42 9.09 10.03
N PHE A 35 3.79 7.95 10.34
CA PHE A 35 4.38 6.64 10.07
C PHE A 35 4.54 6.36 8.57
N SER A 36 3.50 6.65 7.79
CA SER A 36 3.54 6.50 6.33
C SER A 36 4.61 7.40 5.70
N ALA A 37 4.74 8.64 6.17
CA ALA A 37 5.81 9.55 5.74
C ALA A 37 7.20 8.99 6.07
N LYS A 38 7.40 8.45 7.28
CA LYS A 38 8.69 7.89 7.69
C LYS A 38 9.08 6.67 6.86
N VAL A 39 8.13 5.78 6.56
CA VAL A 39 8.38 4.60 5.71
C VAL A 39 8.73 5.03 4.28
N VAL A 40 8.01 5.99 3.71
CA VAL A 40 8.35 6.56 2.38
C VAL A 40 9.77 7.12 2.37
N SER A 41 10.15 7.93 3.38
CA SER A 41 11.51 8.49 3.44
C SER A 41 12.59 7.42 3.52
N ILE A 42 12.34 6.32 4.25
CA ILE A 42 13.29 5.21 4.32
C ILE A 42 13.35 4.50 2.96
N LEU A 43 12.22 4.11 2.38
CA LEU A 43 12.20 3.37 1.12
C LEU A 43 12.81 4.19 -0.03
N ASP A 44 12.58 5.50 -0.07
CA ASP A 44 13.17 6.41 -1.06
C ASP A 44 14.71 6.47 -0.98
N GLU A 45 15.29 6.14 0.19
CA GLU A 45 16.73 6.14 0.40
C GLU A 45 17.39 4.85 -0.13
N TYR A 46 16.66 3.73 -0.16
CA TYR A 46 17.18 2.40 -0.52
C TYR A 46 16.66 1.86 -1.85
N LEU A 47 15.50 2.32 -2.31
CA LEU A 47 14.81 1.80 -3.49
C LEU A 47 14.66 2.89 -4.54
N SER A 48 15.08 2.60 -5.76
CA SER A 48 14.87 3.50 -6.90
C SER A 48 13.40 3.57 -7.32
N ASP A 49 12.65 2.49 -7.13
CA ASP A 49 11.23 2.42 -7.48
C ASP A 49 10.47 1.38 -6.63
N TYR A 50 9.21 1.67 -6.32
CA TYR A 50 8.27 0.80 -5.63
C TYR A 50 6.86 1.37 -5.75
N GLU A 51 5.86 0.48 -5.67
CA GLU A 51 4.47 0.90 -5.81
C GLU A 51 3.79 1.20 -4.48
N THR A 52 2.85 2.14 -4.52
CA THR A 52 2.09 2.57 -3.33
C THR A 52 0.59 2.51 -3.56
N LEU A 53 -0.17 2.16 -2.52
CA LEU A 53 -1.63 2.22 -2.54
C LEU A 53 -2.16 2.89 -1.27
N ASP A 54 -3.03 3.87 -1.47
CA ASP A 54 -3.72 4.57 -0.39
C ASP A 54 -4.89 3.75 0.16
N VAL A 55 -4.74 3.25 1.39
CA VAL A 55 -5.77 2.45 2.06
C VAL A 55 -6.93 3.29 2.57
N LEU A 56 -6.79 4.62 2.66
CA LEU A 56 -7.90 5.50 3.05
C LEU A 56 -8.92 5.64 1.93
N SER A 57 -8.46 5.54 0.69
CA SER A 57 -9.29 5.57 -0.51
C SER A 57 -9.95 4.23 -0.83
N ASN A 58 -9.56 3.14 -0.14
CA ASN A 58 -10.10 1.80 -0.40
C ASN A 58 -10.37 1.02 0.91
N GLY A 59 -11.62 1.08 1.37
CA GLY A 59 -12.05 0.45 2.63
C GLY A 59 -11.89 -1.07 2.65
N ASP A 60 -12.19 -1.75 1.53
CA ASP A 60 -12.11 -3.21 1.45
C ASP A 60 -10.65 -3.69 1.53
N ILE A 61 -9.73 -3.00 0.84
CA ILE A 61 -8.30 -3.30 0.94
C ILE A 61 -7.79 -3.01 2.36
N ARG A 62 -8.25 -1.93 3.00
CA ARG A 62 -7.83 -1.55 4.35
C ARG A 62 -8.20 -2.61 5.39
N GLU A 63 -9.38 -3.20 5.29
CA GLU A 63 -9.81 -4.30 6.18
C GLU A 63 -9.19 -5.65 5.76
N GLY A 64 -8.61 -5.71 4.55
CA GLY A 64 -8.07 -6.91 3.93
C GLY A 64 -6.58 -7.17 4.13
N ILE A 65 -5.83 -6.22 4.71
CA ILE A 65 -4.38 -6.29 4.95
C ILE A 65 -4.03 -6.33 6.43
#